data_AF-A0A0K8ST31-F1
#
_entry.id   AF-A0A0K8ST31-F1
#
_cell.length_a   1.000
_cell.length_b   1.000
_cell.length_c   1.000
_cell.angle_alpha   90.00
_cell.angle_beta   90.00
_cell.angle_gamma   90.00
#
_symmetry.space_group_name_H-M   'P 1'
#
loop_
_entity.id
_entity.type
_entity.pdbx_description
1 polymer ?
#
loop_
_entity_poly.entity_id
_entity_poly.type
_entity_poly.pdbx_seq_one_letter_code
_entity_poly.pdbx_strand_id
1 'polypeptide(L)'
;LLPDTEYYMTYDGSTTMPPCHETLTWVILNKPIYITKQQLHGLRRLMQGDGADPKAPLGNNYRPPQPLHHRPLRTNIDFNVKQAGAKQCPSMYKEVYYKANSWKLH
;
A
#
# COMPACT_ATOMS: atom_id res chain seq x y z
N LEU A 1 7.48 -4.62 13.49
CA LEU A 1 7.60 -4.18 12.07
C LEU A 1 6.41 -3.30 11.68
N LEU A 2 5.99 -2.37 12.55
CA LEU A 2 4.98 -1.36 12.22
C LEU A 2 5.64 0.02 12.35
N PRO A 3 5.34 0.95 11.44
CA PRO A 3 5.78 2.33 11.58
C PRO A 3 5.01 3.02 12.71
N ASP A 4 5.64 4.04 13.29
CA ASP A 4 5.02 4.92 14.27
C ASP A 4 4.08 5.93 13.57
N THR A 5 2.91 5.45 13.14
CA THR A 5 1.82 6.27 12.59
C THR A 5 0.49 5.54 12.71
N GLU A 6 -0.58 6.32 12.91
CA GLU A 6 -1.96 5.82 12.81
C GLU A 6 -2.59 6.18 11.46
N TYR A 7 -1.89 6.93 10.60
CA TYR A 7 -2.42 7.40 9.33
C TYR A 7 -2.31 6.33 8.25
N TYR A 8 -3.39 6.09 7.52
CA TYR A 8 -3.45 5.07 6.48
C TYR A 8 -4.39 5.44 5.33
N MET A 9 -4.23 4.74 4.22
CA MET A 9 -5.17 4.70 3.10
C MET A 9 -5.71 3.28 2.94
N THR A 10 -6.95 3.15 2.49
CA THR A 10 -7.60 1.84 2.34
C THR A 10 -8.53 1.82 1.13
N TYR A 11 -8.57 0.67 0.46
CA TYR A 11 -9.39 0.41 -0.74
C TYR A 11 -9.60 -1.09 -0.92
N ASP A 12 -10.65 -1.46 -1.64
CA ASP A 12 -10.90 -2.84 -2.03
C ASP A 12 -10.09 -3.18 -3.29
N GLY A 13 -9.43 -4.34 -3.27
CA GLY A 13 -8.52 -4.75 -4.33
C GLY A 13 -8.29 -6.24 -4.38
N SER A 14 -7.23 -6.63 -5.09
CA SER A 14 -6.93 -8.03 -5.36
C SER A 14 -5.66 -8.51 -4.67
N THR A 15 -5.45 -9.83 -4.66
CA THR A 15 -4.11 -10.38 -4.42
C THR A 15 -3.13 -9.87 -5.48
N THR A 16 -1.87 -9.62 -5.09
CA THR A 16 -0.80 -9.19 -6.01
C THR A 16 -0.05 -10.36 -6.65
N MET A 17 -0.41 -11.59 -6.26
CA MET A 17 0.04 -12.84 -6.86
C MET A 17 -1.13 -13.58 -7.51
N PRO A 18 -0.87 -14.41 -8.53
CA PRO A 18 -1.87 -15.30 -9.10
C PRO A 18 -2.57 -16.13 -8.00
N PRO A 19 -3.89 -16.35 -8.10
CA PRO A 19 -4.78 -16.07 -9.24
C PRO A 19 -5.40 -14.66 -9.26
N CYS A 20 -4.86 -13.68 -8.51
CA CYS A 20 -5.32 -12.29 -8.53
C CYS A 20 -6.78 -12.06 -8.06
N HIS A 21 -7.26 -12.81 -7.07
CA HIS A 21 -8.64 -12.69 -6.57
C HIS A 21 -8.93 -11.33 -5.94
N GLU A 22 -10.08 -10.72 -6.29
CA GLU A 22 -10.57 -9.44 -5.77
C GLU A 22 -11.31 -9.58 -4.43
N THR A 23 -10.62 -10.10 -3.43
CA THR A 23 -11.21 -10.43 -2.11
C THR A 23 -10.54 -9.68 -0.95
N LEU A 24 -9.65 -8.72 -1.23
CA LEU A 24 -8.85 -8.04 -0.21
C LEU A 24 -9.31 -6.60 0.02
N THR A 25 -9.36 -6.18 1.28
CA THR A 25 -9.36 -4.76 1.63
C THR A 25 -7.95 -4.38 2.06
N TRP A 26 -7.30 -3.53 1.28
CA TRP A 26 -5.93 -3.07 1.55
C TRP A 26 -5.92 -2.00 2.64
N VAL A 27 -4.90 -2.04 3.49
CA VAL A 27 -4.57 -0.97 4.46
C VAL A 27 -3.10 -0.61 4.25
N ILE A 28 -2.84 0.60 3.76
CA ILE A 28 -1.51 1.12 3.46
C ILE A 28 -1.18 2.22 4.46
N LEU A 29 -0.18 1.98 5.31
CA LEU A 29 0.26 2.95 6.32
C LEU A 29 1.04 4.11 5.66
N ASN A 30 0.79 5.34 6.09
CA ASN A 30 1.34 6.57 5.51
C ASN A 30 2.75 6.93 6.02
N LYS A 31 3.48 5.96 6.57
CA LYS A 31 4.86 6.12 7.03
C LYS A 31 5.64 4.84 6.76
N PRO A 32 6.82 4.91 6.13
CA PRO A 32 7.65 3.73 5.89
C PRO A 32 8.38 3.31 7.18
N ILE A 33 8.84 2.06 7.18
CA ILE A 33 9.85 1.57 8.13
C ILE A 33 11.20 1.59 7.43
N TYR A 34 12.20 2.16 8.10
CA TYR A 34 13.56 2.20 7.56
C TYR A 34 14.32 0.95 7.97
N ILE A 35 15.12 0.43 7.02
CA ILE A 35 16.03 -0.70 7.23
C ILE A 35 17.45 -0.28 6.84
N THR A 36 18.45 -0.96 7.41
CA THR A 36 19.85 -0.70 7.09
C THR A 36 20.22 -1.28 5.73
N LYS A 37 21.30 -0.78 5.13
CA LYS A 37 21.86 -1.32 3.87
C LYS A 37 22.20 -2.82 3.98
N GLN A 38 22.70 -3.25 5.15
CA GLN A 38 23.05 -4.64 5.41
C GLN A 38 21.82 -5.54 5.39
N GLN A 39 20.71 -5.10 6.01
CA GLN A 39 19.44 -5.82 5.99
C GLN A 39 18.90 -5.95 4.56
N LEU A 40 18.91 -4.85 3.79
CA LEU A 40 18.49 -4.88 2.38
C LEU A 40 19.36 -5.82 1.54
N HIS A 41 20.68 -5.83 1.77
CA HIS A 41 21.60 -6.75 1.10
C HIS A 41 21.25 -8.22 1.44
N GLY A 42 20.90 -8.50 2.70
CA GLY A 42 20.43 -9.82 3.13
C GLY A 42 19.23 -10.29 2.31
N LEU A 43 18.21 -9.44 2.14
CA LEU A 43 17.03 -9.75 1.34
C LEU A 43 17.36 -9.99 -0.15
N ARG A 44 18.28 -9.20 -0.73
CA ARG A 44 18.69 -9.33 -2.13
C ARG A 44 19.56 -10.55 -2.45
N ARG A 45 20.03 -11.28 -1.42
CA ARG A 45 20.77 -12.54 -1.58
C ARG A 45 19.86 -13.77 -1.63
N LEU A 46 18.56 -13.60 -1.41
CA LEU A 46 17.60 -14.71 -1.47
C LEU A 46 17.53 -15.27 -2.90
N MET A 47 17.32 -16.58 -2.99
CA MET A 47 17.21 -17.34 -4.24
C MET A 47 15.88 -18.09 -4.28
N GLN A 48 15.30 -18.26 -5.46
CA GLN A 48 14.09 -19.05 -5.73
C GLN A 48 14.45 -20.24 -6.64
N GLY A 49 13.80 -21.36 -6.42
CA GLY A 49 14.04 -22.64 -7.12
C GLY A 49 13.94 -23.80 -6.12
N ASP A 50 13.46 -24.95 -6.56
CA ASP A 50 13.39 -26.15 -5.74
C ASP A 50 14.64 -27.04 -5.95
N GLY A 51 14.55 -28.34 -5.62
CA GLY A 51 15.66 -29.28 -5.86
C GLY A 51 15.82 -29.72 -7.31
N ALA A 52 14.76 -29.57 -8.13
CA ALA A 52 14.73 -29.98 -9.53
C ALA A 52 15.11 -28.82 -10.47
N ASP A 53 14.77 -27.58 -10.09
CA ASP A 53 15.05 -26.37 -10.86
C ASP A 53 16.31 -25.63 -10.37
N PRO A 54 17.08 -25.02 -11.28
CA PRO A 54 18.25 -24.23 -10.90
C PRO A 54 17.84 -23.00 -10.07
N LYS A 55 18.56 -22.79 -8.97
CA LYS A 55 18.38 -21.61 -8.12
C LYS A 55 18.65 -20.32 -8.90
N ALA A 56 17.67 -19.42 -8.93
CA ALA A 56 17.78 -18.09 -9.52
C ALA A 56 17.65 -17.00 -8.44
N PRO A 57 18.26 -15.82 -8.59
CA PRO A 57 18.07 -14.71 -7.66
C PRO A 57 16.59 -14.32 -7.52
N LEU A 58 16.11 -14.19 -6.28
CA LEU A 58 14.77 -13.68 -6.00
C LEU A 58 14.78 -12.15 -6.09
N GLY A 59 14.71 -11.64 -7.31
CA GLY A 59 14.68 -10.21 -7.62
C GLY A 59 13.37 -9.78 -8.27
N ASN A 60 13.04 -8.48 -8.16
CA ASN A 60 11.88 -7.86 -8.83
C ASN A 60 10.55 -8.57 -8.57
N ASN A 61 10.39 -9.17 -7.39
CA ASN A 61 9.21 -9.93 -6.96
C ASN A 61 8.07 -9.01 -6.52
N TYR A 62 7.66 -8.09 -7.38
CA TYR A 62 6.54 -7.17 -7.14
C TYR A 62 5.64 -7.07 -8.37
N ARG A 63 4.35 -6.80 -8.14
CA ARG A 63 3.38 -6.50 -9.20
C ARG A 63 3.42 -5.00 -9.51
N PRO A 64 3.48 -4.57 -10.79
CA PRO A 64 3.40 -3.16 -11.15
C PRO A 64 2.08 -2.49 -10.72
N PRO A 65 2.06 -1.16 -10.50
CA PRO A 65 0.82 -0.43 -10.25
C PRO A 65 -0.26 -0.74 -11.29
N GLN A 66 -1.48 -0.94 -10.83
CA GLN A 66 -2.64 -1.24 -11.68
C GLN A 66 -3.58 -0.03 -11.72
N PRO A 67 -4.41 0.14 -12.76
CA PRO A 67 -5.36 1.23 -12.81
C PRO A 67 -6.34 1.20 -11.64
N LEU A 68 -6.77 2.38 -11.20
CA LEU A 68 -7.69 2.53 -10.06
C LEU A 68 -9.13 2.15 -10.41
N HIS A 69 -9.52 2.23 -11.69
CA HIS A 69 -10.87 1.91 -12.18
C HIS A 69 -12.00 2.54 -11.36
N HIS A 70 -11.85 3.81 -10.98
CA HIS A 70 -12.84 4.57 -10.20
C HIS A 70 -13.19 3.98 -8.81
N ARG A 71 -12.37 3.06 -8.28
CA ARG A 71 -12.56 2.55 -6.92
C ARG A 71 -12.41 3.67 -5.90
N PRO A 72 -13.28 3.75 -4.87
CA PRO A 72 -13.16 4.73 -3.82
C PRO A 72 -11.92 4.45 -2.96
N LEU A 73 -11.11 5.49 -2.75
CA LEU A 73 -10.02 5.50 -1.78
C LEU A 73 -10.50 6.18 -0.51
N ARG A 74 -10.34 5.50 0.63
CA ARG A 74 -10.67 6.04 1.95
C ARG A 74 -9.40 6.23 2.76
N THR A 75 -9.41 7.20 3.66
CA THR A 75 -8.26 7.52 4.52
C THR A 75 -8.71 8.26 5.76
N ASN A 76 -7.95 8.11 6.85
CA ASN A 76 -8.10 8.91 8.06
C ASN A 76 -7.15 10.11 8.10
N ILE A 77 -6.43 10.40 7.00
CA ILE A 77 -5.56 11.57 6.88
C ILE A 77 -6.43 12.80 6.66
N ASP A 78 -6.35 13.78 7.56
CA ASP A 78 -6.96 15.09 7.35
C ASP A 78 -6.06 15.96 6.47
N PHE A 79 -6.44 16.10 5.20
CA PHE A 79 -5.74 16.94 4.24
C PHE A 79 -6.08 18.45 4.33
N ASN A 80 -6.97 18.85 5.25
CA ASN A 80 -7.35 20.24 5.47
C ASN A 80 -6.49 20.91 6.55
N VAL A 81 -5.77 20.12 7.35
CA VAL A 81 -4.76 20.66 8.26
C VAL A 81 -3.65 21.28 7.40
N LYS A 82 -3.68 22.60 7.27
CA LYS A 82 -2.55 23.38 6.74
C LYS A 82 -1.39 23.20 7.72
N GLN A 83 -0.60 22.15 7.56
CA GLN A 83 0.70 22.13 8.20
C GLN A 83 1.52 23.27 7.59
N ALA A 84 1.96 24.21 8.41
CA ALA A 84 2.84 25.29 8.00
C ALA A 84 4.08 24.67 7.33
N GLY A 85 4.20 24.82 6.00
CA GLY A 85 5.28 24.23 5.20
C GLY A 85 4.93 22.99 4.37
N ALA A 86 3.68 22.52 4.34
CA ALA A 86 3.28 21.41 3.48
C ALA A 86 3.37 21.81 1.99
N LYS A 87 4.22 21.10 1.23
CA LYS A 87 4.31 21.28 -0.23
C LYS A 87 3.02 20.80 -0.88
N GLN A 88 2.34 21.69 -1.59
CA GLN A 88 1.16 21.34 -2.37
C GLN A 88 1.56 20.34 -3.47
N CYS A 89 1.05 19.10 -3.44
CA CYS A 89 1.30 18.11 -4.49
C CYS A 89 0.43 18.45 -5.72
N PRO A 90 1.00 18.86 -6.88
CA PRO A 90 0.22 19.32 -8.03
C PRO A 90 -0.65 18.23 -8.65
N SER A 91 -0.27 16.95 -8.50
CA SER A 91 -0.98 15.79 -9.02
C SER A 91 -2.09 15.28 -8.09
N MET A 92 -2.26 15.87 -6.91
CA MET A 92 -3.28 15.42 -5.95
C MET A 92 -4.65 15.95 -6.37
N TYR A 93 -5.34 15.20 -7.22
CA TYR A 93 -6.75 15.42 -7.52
C TYR A 93 -7.58 15.09 -6.27
N LYS A 94 -8.35 16.06 -5.77
CA LYS A 94 -9.15 15.94 -4.55
C LYS A 94 -10.65 16.00 -4.88
N GLU A 95 -11.24 14.85 -5.14
CA GLU A 95 -12.69 14.66 -5.03
C GLU A 95 -13.00 13.93 -3.72
N VAL A 96 -12.99 14.69 -2.62
CA VAL A 96 -13.26 14.15 -1.29
C VAL A 96 -14.76 14.29 -1.01
N TYR A 97 -15.46 13.17 -0.99
CA TYR A 97 -16.85 13.09 -0.53
C TYR A 97 -16.94 12.19 0.70
N TYR A 98 -17.57 12.68 1.75
CA TYR A 98 -17.85 11.89 2.96
C TYR A 98 -19.26 11.31 2.82
N LYS A 99 -19.35 9.98 2.79
CA LYS A 99 -20.62 9.27 2.95
C LYS A 99 -20.57 8.51 4.26
N ALA A 100 -21.22 9.05 5.29
CA ALA A 100 -21.41 8.32 6.53
C ALA A 100 -22.41 7.18 6.27
N ASN A 101 -22.03 5.96 6.61
CA ASN A 101 -23.01 4.87 6.68
C ASN A 101 -23.89 5.16 7.91
N SER A 102 -25.18 5.47 7.68
CA SER A 102 -26.16 5.61 8.74
C SER A 102 -26.44 4.23 9.32
N TRP A 103 -25.79 3.88 10.43
CA TRP A 103 -26.13 2.68 11.18
C TRP A 103 -27.42 2.95 11.94
N LYS A 104 -28.51 2.27 11.56
CA LYS A 104 -29.68 2.20 12.42
C LYS A 104 -29.34 1.21 13.54
N LEU A 105 -29.41 1.66 14.80
CA LEU A 105 -29.50 0.72 15.92
C LEU A 105 -30.79 -0.08 15.71
N HIS A 106 -30.65 -1.40 15.63
CA HIS A 106 -31.76 -2.34 15.78
C HIS A 106 -32.02 -2.59 17.26
#